data_AF-A0A1F7YHQ6-F1
#
_entry.id   AF-A0A1F7YHQ6-F1
#
_cell.length_a   1.000
_cell.length_b   1.000
_cell.length_c   1.000
_cell.angle_alpha   90.00
_cell.angle_beta   90.00
_cell.angle_gamma   90.00
#
_symmetry.space_group_name_H-M   'P 1'
#
loop_
_entity.id
_entity.type
_entity.pdbx_description
1 polymer ?
#
loop_
_entity_poly.entity_id
_entity_poly.type
_entity_poly.pdbx_seq_one_letter_code
_entity_poly.pdbx_strand_id
1 'polypeptide(L)'
;MKIEMFKIGAINLKHRTSIALLVDKPEFVKTIKRLREKWNLTNLFEPGQDSKLIEYICKPEKEFKNWDNFCADIETVRRSFNRTPNFDKVIKYALAFTEIPDGIFRSTYFKAIDNSTYPDDIEYAIIVTPHSTMGEVETEFVEFKQMMQDQLEFRQNNDKLRLSTEKYWYEPGPVYADFDTIDTLDRTRLWYWKINNDILNEVPNAKTRKYADVESELESECPKNKKHETKSEAKSCPFCGLVDLNSLQHLLPRYKKALNTS
;
A
#
# COMPACT_ATOMS: atom_id res chain seq x y z
N MET A 1 4.77 -7.75 -19.32
CA MET A 1 4.99 -6.33 -18.93
C MET A 1 6.09 -6.26 -17.86
N LYS A 2 7.00 -5.28 -17.93
CA LYS A 2 8.02 -5.04 -16.88
C LYS A 2 7.36 -4.25 -15.74
N ILE A 3 7.53 -4.70 -14.50
CA ILE A 3 7.05 -3.96 -13.33
C ILE A 3 8.19 -3.09 -12.80
N GLU A 4 7.86 -1.84 -12.55
CA GLU A 4 8.71 -0.85 -11.88
C GLU A 4 8.31 -0.74 -10.41
N MET A 5 9.18 -0.11 -9.62
CA MET A 5 8.91 0.14 -8.21
C MET A 5 7.60 0.94 -8.05
N PHE A 6 6.69 0.43 -7.22
CA PHE A 6 5.43 1.12 -6.95
C PHE A 6 5.71 2.47 -6.27
N LYS A 7 5.18 3.54 -6.87
CA LYS A 7 5.22 4.87 -6.27
C LYS A 7 4.21 4.93 -5.12
N ILE A 8 4.67 5.38 -3.96
CA ILE A 8 3.87 5.52 -2.74
C ILE A 8 3.85 7.00 -2.37
N GLY A 9 2.68 7.62 -2.48
CA GLY A 9 2.46 9.03 -2.16
C GLY A 9 2.23 9.29 -0.66
N ALA A 10 2.12 8.24 0.16
CA ALA A 10 1.84 8.37 1.59
C ALA A 10 2.92 9.22 2.30
N ILE A 11 2.48 10.27 2.99
CA ILE A 11 3.36 11.22 3.70
C ILE A 11 3.55 10.85 5.18
N ASN A 12 2.75 9.91 5.69
CA ASN A 12 2.95 9.35 7.02
C ASN A 12 3.91 8.15 6.93
N LEU A 13 4.99 8.18 7.70
CA LEU A 13 6.01 7.13 7.72
C LEU A 13 5.45 5.72 7.99
N LYS A 14 4.49 5.60 8.91
CA LYS A 14 3.89 4.32 9.29
C LYS A 14 3.06 3.77 8.14
N HIS A 15 2.21 4.59 7.53
CA HIS A 15 1.39 4.19 6.38
C HIS A 15 2.27 3.82 5.18
N ARG A 16 3.26 4.66 4.87
CA ARG A 16 4.22 4.43 3.79
C ARG A 16 4.96 3.12 3.97
N THR A 17 5.38 2.81 5.20
CA THR A 17 6.04 1.53 5.50
C THR A 17 5.08 0.35 5.39
N SER A 18 3.84 0.45 5.88
CA SER A 18 2.83 -0.60 5.72
C SER A 18 2.57 -0.95 4.25
N ILE A 19 2.42 0.08 3.42
CA ILE A 19 2.25 -0.10 1.97
C ILE A 19 3.50 -0.75 1.37
N ALA A 20 4.70 -0.20 1.64
CA ALA A 20 5.96 -0.70 1.11
C ALA A 20 6.19 -2.18 1.46
N LEU A 21 5.94 -2.57 2.70
CA LEU A 21 6.11 -3.96 3.16
C LEU A 21 5.13 -4.95 2.53
N LEU A 22 4.04 -4.48 1.90
CA LEU A 22 3.20 -5.32 1.05
C LEU A 22 3.68 -5.28 -0.40
N VAL A 23 3.75 -4.09 -0.99
CA VAL A 23 3.85 -3.94 -2.45
C VAL A 23 5.22 -4.28 -3.01
N ASP A 24 6.27 -4.21 -2.20
CA ASP A 24 7.63 -4.56 -2.60
C ASP A 24 7.94 -6.07 -2.37
N LYS A 25 6.99 -6.86 -1.84
CA LYS A 25 7.17 -8.31 -1.70
C LYS A 25 7.30 -8.98 -3.08
N PRO A 26 8.27 -9.89 -3.30
CA PRO A 26 8.45 -10.55 -4.60
C PRO A 26 7.20 -11.26 -5.11
N GLU A 27 6.52 -12.01 -4.24
CA GLU A 27 5.30 -12.73 -4.62
C GLU A 27 4.12 -11.77 -4.90
N PHE A 28 4.09 -10.61 -4.26
CA PHE A 28 3.07 -9.60 -4.51
C PHE A 28 3.26 -8.99 -5.90
N VAL A 29 4.50 -8.59 -6.22
CA VAL A 29 4.89 -8.08 -7.54
C VAL A 29 4.49 -9.06 -8.65
N LYS A 30 4.81 -10.35 -8.49
CA LYS A 30 4.42 -11.40 -9.44
C LYS A 30 2.90 -11.55 -9.57
N THR A 31 2.19 -11.49 -8.45
CA THR A 31 0.73 -11.58 -8.43
C THR A 31 0.10 -10.40 -9.18
N ILE A 32 0.59 -9.19 -8.95
CA ILE A 32 0.13 -7.99 -9.67
C ILE A 32 0.43 -8.10 -11.17
N LYS A 33 1.61 -8.61 -11.56
CA LYS A 33 1.96 -8.85 -12.97
C LYS A 33 0.91 -9.72 -13.67
N ARG A 34 0.58 -10.86 -13.06
CA ARG A 34 -0.40 -11.82 -13.59
C ARG A 34 -1.80 -11.22 -13.64
N LEU A 35 -2.19 -10.44 -12.64
CA LEU A 35 -3.49 -9.77 -12.65
C LEU A 35 -3.58 -8.68 -13.72
N ARG A 36 -2.51 -7.90 -13.93
CA ARG A 36 -2.48 -6.93 -15.03
C ARG A 36 -2.63 -7.62 -16.39
N GLU A 37 -2.00 -8.79 -16.57
CA GLU A 37 -2.16 -9.61 -17.78
C GLU A 37 -3.59 -10.16 -17.90
N LYS A 38 -4.17 -10.71 -16.82
CA LYS A 38 -5.56 -11.21 -16.77
C LYS A 38 -6.57 -10.14 -17.17
N TRP A 39 -6.42 -8.93 -16.65
CA TRP A 39 -7.32 -7.80 -16.88
C TRP A 39 -6.92 -6.93 -18.07
N ASN A 40 -5.91 -7.35 -18.85
CA ASN A 40 -5.38 -6.60 -19.99
C ASN A 40 -5.00 -5.14 -19.64
N LEU A 41 -4.52 -4.88 -18.42
CA LEU A 41 -4.06 -3.56 -17.96
C LEU A 41 -2.67 -3.28 -18.53
N THR A 42 -2.64 -2.81 -19.78
CA THR A 42 -1.40 -2.48 -20.51
C THR A 42 -0.84 -1.12 -20.13
N ASN A 43 -1.71 -0.18 -19.77
CA ASN A 43 -1.37 1.14 -19.24
C ASN A 43 -2.02 1.33 -17.87
N LEU A 44 -1.38 2.11 -17.02
CA LEU A 44 -1.89 2.44 -15.69
C LEU A 44 -2.64 3.76 -15.72
N PHE A 45 -3.65 3.87 -14.87
CA PHE A 45 -4.46 5.07 -14.70
C PHE A 45 -3.78 6.05 -13.74
N GLU A 46 -4.07 7.34 -13.90
CA GLU A 46 -3.62 8.34 -12.93
C GLU A 46 -4.53 8.33 -11.68
N PRO A 47 -4.00 8.71 -10.50
CA PRO A 47 -4.82 8.90 -9.30
C PRO A 47 -6.08 9.74 -9.58
N GLY A 48 -7.21 9.31 -9.00
CA GLY A 48 -8.51 9.98 -9.19
C GLY A 48 -9.27 9.57 -10.46
N GLN A 49 -8.72 8.68 -11.30
CA GLN A 49 -9.41 8.14 -12.48
C GLN A 49 -10.21 6.85 -12.20
N ASP A 50 -10.72 6.67 -10.98
CA ASP A 50 -11.49 5.48 -10.58
C ASP A 50 -12.66 5.18 -11.52
N SER A 51 -13.39 6.21 -11.99
CA SER A 51 -14.48 6.02 -12.95
C SER A 51 -14.01 5.43 -14.28
N LYS A 52 -12.83 5.83 -14.76
CA LYS A 52 -12.25 5.30 -16.00
C LYS A 52 -11.83 3.84 -15.84
N LEU A 53 -11.30 3.47 -14.67
CA LEU A 53 -11.00 2.07 -14.37
C LEU A 53 -12.28 1.23 -14.38
N ILE A 54 -13.36 1.72 -13.73
CA ILE A 54 -14.63 1.00 -13.72
C ILE A 54 -15.16 0.82 -15.14
N GLU A 55 -15.18 1.87 -15.95
CA GLU A 55 -15.58 1.81 -17.36
C GLU A 55 -14.74 0.81 -18.16
N TYR A 56 -13.42 0.80 -17.92
CA TYR A 56 -12.50 -0.13 -18.58
C TYR A 56 -12.80 -1.59 -18.23
N ILE A 57 -12.98 -1.89 -16.95
CA ILE A 57 -13.21 -3.24 -16.44
C ILE A 57 -14.61 -3.74 -16.84
N CYS A 58 -15.63 -2.89 -16.73
CA CYS A 58 -17.01 -3.24 -17.07
C CYS A 58 -17.26 -3.34 -18.57
N LYS A 59 -16.33 -2.85 -19.41
CA LYS A 59 -16.47 -2.75 -20.88
C LYS A 59 -17.68 -1.88 -21.29
N PRO A 60 -17.81 -1.49 -22.57
CA PRO A 60 -18.89 -0.60 -23.03
C PRO A 60 -20.32 -1.07 -22.74
N GLU A 61 -20.53 -2.35 -22.45
CA GLU A 61 -21.86 -2.94 -22.15
C GLU A 61 -22.25 -2.90 -20.67
N LYS A 62 -21.41 -2.29 -19.80
CA LYS A 62 -21.64 -2.15 -18.34
C LYS A 62 -21.90 -3.49 -17.64
N GLU A 63 -21.06 -4.49 -17.93
CA GLU A 63 -21.13 -5.77 -17.24
C GLU A 63 -20.56 -5.64 -15.81
N PHE A 64 -21.41 -5.27 -14.85
CA PHE A 64 -21.01 -5.11 -13.44
C PHE A 64 -20.46 -6.40 -12.81
N LYS A 65 -20.82 -7.57 -13.35
CA LYS A 65 -20.20 -8.85 -12.95
C LYS A 65 -18.68 -8.87 -13.15
N ASN A 66 -18.16 -8.16 -14.15
CA ASN A 66 -16.70 -8.04 -14.35
C ASN A 66 -16.05 -7.20 -13.25
N TRP A 67 -16.75 -6.17 -12.77
CA TRP A 67 -16.30 -5.39 -11.62
C TRP A 67 -16.29 -6.23 -10.33
N ASP A 68 -17.33 -7.05 -10.11
CA ASP A 68 -17.38 -7.95 -8.96
C ASP A 68 -16.24 -8.97 -9.02
N ASN A 69 -15.96 -9.53 -10.19
CA ASN A 69 -14.83 -10.43 -10.41
C ASN A 69 -13.47 -9.73 -10.17
N PHE A 70 -13.35 -8.47 -10.57
CA PHE A 70 -12.14 -7.66 -10.33
C PHE A 70 -11.94 -7.39 -8.83
N CYS A 71 -13.00 -7.04 -8.12
CA CYS A 71 -12.97 -6.88 -6.66
C CYS A 71 -12.65 -8.21 -5.95
N ALA A 72 -13.19 -9.33 -6.42
CA ALA A 72 -12.91 -10.65 -5.87
C ALA A 72 -11.45 -11.08 -6.05
N ASP A 73 -10.81 -10.72 -7.17
CA ASP A 73 -9.37 -10.92 -7.36
C ASP A 73 -8.56 -10.10 -6.35
N ILE A 74 -8.92 -8.83 -6.13
CA ILE A 74 -8.26 -7.98 -5.12
C ILE A 74 -8.37 -8.61 -3.73
N GLU A 75 -9.57 -9.07 -3.35
CA GLU A 75 -9.78 -9.75 -2.07
C GLU A 75 -8.95 -11.05 -1.97
N THR A 76 -8.86 -11.82 -3.06
CA THR A 76 -8.06 -13.05 -3.10
C THR A 76 -6.58 -12.75 -2.87
N VAL A 77 -6.04 -11.69 -3.49
CA VAL A 77 -4.68 -11.21 -3.22
C VAL A 77 -4.55 -10.79 -1.77
N ARG A 78 -5.45 -9.95 -1.27
CA ARG A 78 -5.39 -9.49 0.12
C ARG A 78 -5.30 -10.67 1.11
N ARG A 79 -6.18 -11.66 0.94
CA ARG A 79 -6.23 -12.85 1.80
C ARG A 79 -4.95 -13.69 1.69
N SER A 80 -4.36 -13.83 0.50
CA SER A 80 -3.12 -14.61 0.33
C SER A 80 -1.90 -13.99 1.02
N PHE A 81 -1.93 -12.68 1.28
CA PHE A 81 -0.92 -11.97 2.07
C PHE A 81 -1.29 -11.77 3.54
N ASN A 82 -2.36 -12.43 4.03
CA ASN A 82 -2.88 -12.27 5.40
C ASN A 82 -3.09 -10.80 5.77
N ARG A 83 -3.72 -10.03 4.87
CA ARG A 83 -4.00 -8.62 5.07
C ARG A 83 -5.48 -8.35 5.37
N THR A 84 -5.70 -7.30 6.13
CA THR A 84 -7.00 -6.75 6.47
C THR A 84 -7.58 -5.89 5.35
N PRO A 85 -8.92 -5.72 5.26
CA PRO A 85 -9.60 -5.00 4.15
C PRO A 85 -9.11 -3.58 3.87
N ASN A 86 -8.45 -2.90 4.81
CA ASN A 86 -7.80 -1.60 4.56
C ASN A 86 -6.73 -1.64 3.45
N PHE A 87 -6.22 -2.81 3.08
CA PHE A 87 -5.32 -2.97 1.94
C PHE A 87 -6.04 -3.13 0.59
N ASP A 88 -7.36 -3.32 0.53
CA ASP A 88 -8.05 -3.52 -0.76
C ASP A 88 -7.84 -2.35 -1.72
N LYS A 89 -7.93 -1.11 -1.22
CA LYS A 89 -7.60 0.08 -2.03
C LYS A 89 -6.11 0.13 -2.39
N VAL A 90 -5.20 -0.21 -1.47
CA VAL A 90 -3.76 -0.27 -1.77
C VAL A 90 -3.48 -1.24 -2.93
N ILE A 91 -4.08 -2.43 -2.89
CA ILE A 91 -3.92 -3.46 -3.91
C ILE A 91 -4.52 -3.02 -5.24
N LYS A 92 -5.72 -2.40 -5.22
CA LYS A 92 -6.33 -1.81 -6.41
C LYS A 92 -5.42 -0.78 -7.07
N TYR A 93 -4.86 0.13 -6.28
CA TYR A 93 -3.97 1.19 -6.78
C TYR A 93 -2.64 0.62 -7.28
N ALA A 94 -2.05 -0.35 -6.58
CA ALA A 94 -0.89 -1.08 -7.09
C ALA A 94 -1.21 -1.81 -8.41
N LEU A 95 -2.40 -2.39 -8.54
CA LEU A 95 -2.80 -3.14 -9.71
C LEU A 95 -2.99 -2.24 -10.94
N ALA A 96 -3.71 -1.13 -10.80
CA ALA A 96 -4.23 -0.39 -11.95
C ALA A 96 -3.72 1.05 -12.08
N PHE A 97 -3.01 1.62 -11.11
CA PHE A 97 -2.66 3.04 -11.09
C PHE A 97 -1.14 3.28 -11.10
N THR A 98 -0.75 4.48 -11.53
CA THR A 98 0.65 4.94 -11.60
C THR A 98 1.25 5.16 -10.20
N GLU A 99 0.42 5.45 -9.22
CA GLU A 99 0.81 5.75 -7.84
C GLU A 99 -0.25 5.27 -6.85
N ILE A 100 0.18 4.94 -5.64
CA ILE A 100 -0.68 4.74 -4.47
C ILE A 100 -0.69 6.08 -3.70
N PRO A 101 -1.70 6.96 -3.89
CA PRO A 101 -1.70 8.29 -3.28
C PRO A 101 -1.85 8.22 -1.75
N ASP A 102 -1.59 9.36 -1.13
CA ASP A 102 -1.84 9.56 0.31
C ASP A 102 -3.32 9.32 0.64
N GLY A 103 -3.60 8.83 1.85
CA GLY A 103 -4.96 8.52 2.31
C GLY A 103 -5.60 7.24 1.74
N ILE A 104 -4.92 6.51 0.85
CA ILE A 104 -5.41 5.21 0.33
C ILE A 104 -5.33 4.10 1.36
N PHE A 105 -4.23 4.04 2.11
CA PHE A 105 -4.10 3.15 3.25
C PHE A 105 -4.70 3.83 4.47
N ARG A 106 -5.57 3.10 5.19
CA ARG A 106 -6.18 3.56 6.43
C ARG A 106 -5.73 2.67 7.59
N SER A 107 -5.09 3.29 8.59
CA SER A 107 -4.65 2.63 9.83
C SER A 107 -5.82 2.26 10.74
N THR A 108 -6.97 2.91 10.56
CA THR A 108 -8.25 2.65 11.22
C THR A 108 -9.34 2.50 10.17
N TYR A 109 -10.25 1.54 10.33
CA TYR A 109 -11.39 1.39 9.42
C TYR A 109 -12.55 0.64 10.08
N PHE A 110 -13.73 0.75 9.48
CA PHE A 110 -14.96 0.13 9.98
C PHE A 110 -15.23 -1.23 9.33
N LYS A 111 -15.74 -2.17 10.12
CA LYS A 111 -16.23 -3.45 9.63
C LYS A 111 -17.62 -3.74 10.19
N ALA A 112 -18.57 -4.05 9.32
CA ALA A 112 -19.85 -4.60 9.71
C ALA A 112 -19.66 -6.03 10.25
N ILE A 113 -20.30 -6.32 11.37
CA ILE A 113 -20.33 -7.64 12.00
C ILE A 113 -21.75 -8.17 11.81
N ASP A 114 -21.86 -9.34 11.16
CA ASP A 114 -23.12 -10.07 11.12
C ASP A 114 -23.49 -10.50 12.54
N ASN A 115 -24.58 -9.94 13.06
CA ASN A 115 -25.14 -10.37 14.33
C ASN A 115 -26.02 -11.60 14.08
N SER A 116 -25.48 -12.79 14.41
CA SER A 116 -26.20 -14.05 14.26
C SER A 116 -27.43 -14.19 15.17
N THR A 117 -27.56 -13.35 16.19
CA THR A 117 -28.68 -13.36 17.15
C THR A 117 -29.82 -12.44 16.70
N TYR A 118 -29.48 -11.31 16.09
CA TYR A 118 -30.43 -10.33 15.57
C TYR A 118 -30.02 -9.96 14.14
N PRO A 119 -30.44 -10.72 13.12
CA PRO A 119 -29.99 -10.54 11.73
C PRO A 119 -30.38 -9.19 11.12
N ASP A 120 -31.32 -8.47 11.73
CA ASP A 120 -31.73 -7.13 11.33
C ASP A 120 -30.92 -6.01 12.02
N ASP A 121 -30.08 -6.34 13.01
CA ASP A 121 -29.23 -5.39 13.73
C ASP A 121 -27.80 -5.45 13.16
N ILE A 122 -27.34 -4.31 12.62
CA ILE A 122 -25.99 -4.20 12.08
C ILE A 122 -25.06 -3.79 13.21
N GLU A 123 -24.21 -4.71 13.67
CA GLU A 123 -23.09 -4.39 14.56
C GLU A 123 -21.93 -3.84 13.73
N TYR A 124 -21.17 -2.89 14.29
CA TYR A 124 -19.99 -2.33 13.65
C TYR A 124 -18.80 -2.35 14.60
N ALA A 125 -17.62 -2.68 14.07
CA ALA A 125 -16.36 -2.59 14.78
C ALA A 125 -15.45 -1.54 14.14
N ILE A 126 -14.78 -0.78 15.01
CA ILE A 126 -13.63 0.04 14.64
C ILE A 126 -12.40 -0.85 14.76
N ILE A 127 -11.76 -1.14 13.64
CA ILE A 127 -10.52 -1.89 13.61
C ILE A 127 -9.38 -0.88 13.66
N VAL A 128 -8.54 -1.00 14.68
CA VAL A 128 -7.37 -0.15 14.88
C VAL A 128 -6.10 -0.99 14.73
N THR A 129 -5.15 -0.46 13.98
CA THR A 129 -3.77 -0.95 13.99
C THR A 129 -3.00 -0.31 15.16
N PRO A 130 -1.82 -0.83 15.56
CA PRO A 130 -1.02 -0.25 16.67
C PRO A 130 -0.46 1.13 16.33
N HIS A 131 -0.69 1.56 15.09
CA HIS A 131 -0.20 2.81 14.51
C HIS A 131 -1.28 3.86 14.35
N SER A 132 -2.53 3.47 14.60
CA SER A 132 -3.68 4.37 14.65
C SER A 132 -3.41 5.49 15.64
N THR A 133 -3.57 6.72 15.19
CA THR A 133 -3.57 7.89 16.06
C THR A 133 -4.99 8.21 16.50
N MET A 134 -5.14 8.93 17.62
CA MET A 134 -6.47 9.35 18.10
C MET A 134 -7.22 10.16 17.02
N GLY A 135 -6.53 11.05 16.29
CA GLY A 135 -7.14 11.83 15.22
C GLY A 135 -7.60 10.99 14.02
N GLU A 136 -6.90 9.89 13.70
CA GLU A 136 -7.34 8.95 12.66
C GLU A 136 -8.59 8.20 13.09
N VAL A 137 -8.66 7.78 14.36
CA VAL A 137 -9.85 7.14 14.94
C VAL A 137 -11.04 8.10 14.93
N GLU A 138 -10.84 9.35 15.34
CA GLU A 138 -11.88 10.39 15.34
C GLU A 138 -12.40 10.68 13.93
N THR A 139 -11.50 10.81 12.95
CA THR A 139 -11.86 11.08 11.55
C THR A 139 -12.69 9.94 10.97
N GLU A 140 -12.23 8.69 11.13
CA GLU A 140 -12.95 7.52 10.65
C GLU A 140 -14.32 7.40 11.35
N PHE A 141 -14.40 7.72 12.65
CA PHE A 141 -15.66 7.70 13.40
C PHE A 141 -16.66 8.74 12.90
N VAL A 142 -16.20 9.92 12.49
CA VAL A 142 -17.04 10.94 11.86
C VAL A 142 -17.54 10.47 10.49
N GLU A 143 -16.65 9.95 9.63
CA GLU A 143 -17.03 9.40 8.32
C GLU A 143 -18.07 8.28 8.46
N PHE A 144 -17.86 7.37 9.41
CA PHE A 144 -18.79 6.28 9.70
C PHE A 144 -20.16 6.79 10.12
N LYS A 145 -20.22 7.76 11.04
CA LYS A 145 -21.50 8.36 11.46
C LYS A 145 -22.25 8.97 10.29
N GLN A 146 -21.54 9.66 9.38
CA GLN A 146 -22.15 10.24 8.19
C GLN A 146 -22.69 9.16 7.25
N MET A 147 -21.89 8.13 6.93
CA MET A 147 -22.34 7.01 6.09
C MET A 147 -23.59 6.33 6.66
N MET A 148 -23.65 6.18 7.98
CA MET A 148 -24.80 5.59 8.65
C MET A 148 -26.02 6.50 8.64
N GLN A 149 -25.85 7.81 8.83
CA GLN A 149 -26.93 8.78 8.67
C GLN A 149 -27.52 8.73 7.27
N ASP A 150 -26.68 8.74 6.23
CA ASP A 150 -27.13 8.67 4.83
C ASP A 150 -27.91 7.36 4.55
N GLN A 151 -27.46 6.22 5.12
CA GLN A 151 -28.14 4.94 4.98
C GLN A 151 -29.47 4.87 5.76
N LEU A 152 -29.57 5.55 6.90
CA LEU A 152 -30.80 5.62 7.71
C LEU A 152 -31.81 6.61 7.13
N GLU A 153 -31.36 7.72 6.55
CA GLU A 153 -32.20 8.61 5.77
C GLU A 153 -32.78 7.89 4.54
N PHE A 154 -32.00 6.99 3.93
CA PHE A 154 -32.48 6.10 2.87
C PHE A 154 -33.46 5.02 3.38
N ARG A 155 -33.25 4.49 4.60
CA ARG A 155 -34.10 3.48 5.24
C ARG A 155 -34.86 4.09 6.41
N GLN A 156 -36.04 4.70 6.18
CA GLN A 156 -36.97 5.38 7.12
C GLN A 156 -37.09 4.84 8.58
N ASN A 157 -36.00 4.75 9.36
CA ASN A 157 -36.01 4.11 10.67
C ASN A 157 -34.80 4.53 11.53
N ASN A 158 -34.89 5.73 12.12
CA ASN A 158 -33.83 6.40 12.89
C ASN A 158 -33.39 5.66 14.18
N ASP A 159 -34.17 4.72 14.71
CA ASP A 159 -33.92 4.12 16.03
C ASP A 159 -32.73 3.13 16.05
N LYS A 160 -32.29 2.62 14.90
CA LYS A 160 -31.22 1.59 14.82
C LYS A 160 -29.79 2.12 14.99
N LEU A 161 -29.53 3.42 14.82
CA LEU A 161 -28.17 3.98 14.98
C LEU A 161 -27.64 3.83 16.40
N ARG A 162 -28.55 3.90 17.39
CA ARG A 162 -28.24 4.11 18.80
C ARG A 162 -27.75 2.84 19.54
N LEU A 163 -27.89 1.66 18.92
CA LEU A 163 -27.53 0.36 19.51
C LEU A 163 -26.20 -0.23 19.00
N SER A 164 -25.51 0.45 18.07
CA SER A 164 -24.22 -0.02 17.55
C SER A 164 -23.11 0.22 18.59
N THR A 165 -22.74 -0.82 19.34
CA THR A 165 -21.74 -0.73 20.41
C THR A 165 -20.40 -1.34 20.01
N GLU A 166 -19.35 -0.74 20.55
CA GLU A 166 -17.93 -0.90 20.26
C GLU A 166 -17.36 -2.31 20.56
N LYS A 167 -16.85 -2.97 19.53
CA LYS A 167 -15.88 -4.07 19.67
C LYS A 167 -14.58 -3.65 18.99
N TYR A 168 -13.53 -3.46 19.78
CA TYR A 168 -12.20 -3.08 19.29
C TYR A 168 -11.37 -4.34 19.01
N TRP A 169 -10.77 -4.40 17.82
CA TRP A 169 -9.87 -5.48 17.42
C TRP A 169 -8.48 -4.90 17.15
N TYR A 170 -7.48 -5.53 17.75
CA TYR A 170 -6.07 -5.16 17.60
C TYR A 170 -5.41 -6.06 16.56
N GLU A 171 -4.87 -5.46 15.51
CA GLU A 171 -3.98 -6.16 14.57
C GLU A 171 -2.52 -5.90 15.00
N PRO A 172 -1.69 -6.92 15.26
CA PRO A 172 -0.26 -6.69 15.45
C PRO A 172 0.36 -6.21 14.13
N GLY A 173 0.72 -4.93 14.07
CA GLY A 173 1.46 -4.34 12.97
C GLY A 173 2.93 -4.81 12.96
N PRO A 174 3.62 -4.78 11.80
CA PRO A 174 5.03 -5.10 11.72
C PRO A 174 5.88 -4.17 12.60
N VAL A 175 7.10 -4.58 12.94
CA VAL A 175 8.02 -3.75 13.71
C VAL A 175 8.64 -2.71 12.77
N TYR A 176 8.23 -1.45 12.88
CA TYR A 176 8.71 -0.33 12.04
C TYR A 176 9.95 0.37 12.60
N ALA A 177 10.43 -0.03 13.78
CA ALA A 177 11.40 0.72 14.58
C ALA A 177 12.77 0.96 13.91
N ASP A 178 13.05 0.30 12.79
CA ASP A 178 14.31 0.43 12.06
C ASP A 178 14.31 1.56 11.01
N PHE A 179 13.14 2.15 10.71
CA PHE A 179 13.01 3.25 9.76
C PHE A 179 12.66 4.54 10.51
N ASP A 180 13.67 5.38 10.79
CA ASP A 180 13.48 6.61 11.57
C ASP A 180 12.82 7.73 10.74
N THR A 181 12.98 7.71 9.41
CA THR A 181 12.47 8.76 8.50
C THR A 181 11.95 8.18 7.18
N ILE A 182 11.10 8.94 6.48
CA ILE A 182 10.60 8.58 5.13
C ILE A 182 11.75 8.47 4.14
N ASP A 183 12.71 9.40 4.18
CA ASP A 183 13.89 9.38 3.32
C ASP A 183 14.69 8.09 3.52
N THR A 184 14.81 7.61 4.76
CA THR A 184 15.52 6.36 5.07
C THR A 184 14.79 5.15 4.50
N LEU A 185 13.46 5.11 4.64
CA LEU A 185 12.63 4.08 4.02
C LEU A 185 12.76 4.10 2.50
N ASP A 186 12.51 5.24 1.86
CA ASP A 186 12.49 5.37 0.40
C ASP A 186 13.83 5.05 -0.23
N ARG A 187 14.91 5.51 0.39
CA ARG A 187 16.26 5.14 -0.04
C ARG A 187 16.48 3.63 0.07
N THR A 188 16.08 3.01 1.17
CA THR A 188 16.20 1.54 1.34
C THR A 188 15.38 0.78 0.30
N ARG A 189 14.16 1.25 -0.02
CA ARG A 189 13.31 0.70 -1.08
C ARG A 189 13.94 0.83 -2.46
N LEU A 190 14.46 2.01 -2.80
CA LEU A 190 15.14 2.25 -4.07
C LEU A 190 16.32 1.29 -4.27
N TRP A 191 17.15 1.14 -3.23
CA TRP A 191 18.26 0.18 -3.24
C TRP A 191 17.80 -1.27 -3.36
N TYR A 192 16.76 -1.65 -2.62
CA TYR A 192 16.15 -2.97 -2.74
C TYR A 192 15.73 -3.25 -4.20
N TRP A 193 15.03 -2.32 -4.83
CA TRP A 193 14.59 -2.47 -6.21
C TRP A 193 15.78 -2.50 -7.18
N LYS A 194 16.71 -1.56 -7.13
CA LYS A 194 17.90 -1.57 -8.01
C LYS A 194 18.70 -2.87 -7.90
N ILE A 195 18.81 -3.44 -6.71
CA ILE A 195 19.53 -4.70 -6.46
C ILE A 195 18.79 -5.93 -6.99
N ASN A 196 17.46 -5.97 -6.91
CA ASN A 196 16.65 -7.16 -7.18
C ASN A 196 15.75 -7.05 -8.44
N ASN A 197 15.76 -5.93 -9.16
CA ASN A 197 14.80 -5.62 -10.22
C ASN A 197 14.67 -6.71 -11.29
N ASP A 198 15.80 -7.23 -11.76
CA ASP A 198 15.81 -8.24 -12.83
C ASP A 198 15.28 -9.58 -12.33
N ILE A 199 15.53 -9.92 -11.07
CA ILE A 199 14.96 -11.11 -10.42
C ILE A 199 13.45 -10.94 -10.26
N LEU A 200 13.00 -9.79 -9.77
CA LEU A 200 11.58 -9.46 -9.60
C LEU A 200 10.81 -9.47 -10.93
N ASN A 201 11.49 -9.12 -12.03
CA ASN A 201 10.94 -9.16 -13.38
C ASN A 201 11.11 -10.50 -14.09
N GLU A 202 11.65 -11.52 -13.42
CA GLU A 202 11.84 -12.88 -13.95
C GLU A 202 12.73 -12.91 -15.21
N VAL A 203 13.74 -12.04 -15.27
CA VAL A 203 14.73 -12.04 -16.36
C VAL A 203 15.52 -13.36 -16.32
N PRO A 204 15.67 -14.08 -17.46
CA PRO A 204 16.41 -15.33 -17.48
C PRO A 204 17.84 -15.19 -16.95
N ASN A 205 18.25 -16.10 -16.07
CA ASN A 205 19.58 -16.11 -15.42
C ASN A 205 19.91 -14.85 -14.60
N ALA A 206 18.90 -14.07 -14.19
CA ALA A 206 19.10 -12.89 -13.35
C ALA A 206 19.79 -13.24 -12.04
N LYS A 207 20.76 -12.40 -11.66
CA LYS A 207 21.44 -12.46 -10.36
C LYS A 207 21.29 -11.11 -9.68
N THR A 208 21.34 -11.14 -8.36
CA THR A 208 21.34 -9.92 -7.54
C THR A 208 22.56 -9.06 -7.90
N ARG A 209 22.34 -7.77 -8.15
CA ARG A 209 23.42 -6.84 -8.46
C ARG A 209 24.29 -6.55 -7.22
N LYS A 210 25.59 -6.29 -7.42
CA LYS A 210 26.48 -5.93 -6.31
C LYS A 210 26.23 -4.49 -5.88
N TYR A 211 26.46 -4.22 -4.60
CA TYR A 211 26.26 -2.88 -4.04
C TYR A 211 27.08 -1.81 -4.75
N ALA A 212 28.37 -2.04 -5.00
CA ALA A 212 29.25 -1.06 -5.65
C ALA A 212 28.77 -0.67 -7.07
N ASP A 213 28.21 -1.62 -7.82
CA ASP A 213 27.69 -1.37 -9.16
C ASP A 213 26.42 -0.51 -9.10
N VAL A 214 25.55 -0.77 -8.11
CA VAL A 214 24.32 0.00 -7.89
C VAL A 214 24.63 1.40 -7.36
N GLU A 215 25.62 1.52 -6.47
CA GLU A 215 26.09 2.79 -5.91
C GLU A 215 26.52 3.75 -7.03
N SER A 216 27.43 3.28 -7.89
CA SER A 216 27.98 4.07 -9.00
C SER A 216 26.90 4.55 -9.97
N GLU A 217 25.93 3.68 -10.30
CA GLU A 217 24.79 4.03 -11.15
C GLU A 217 23.91 5.10 -10.50
N LEU A 218 23.47 4.90 -9.25
CA LEU A 218 22.61 5.85 -8.55
C LEU A 218 23.29 7.21 -8.41
N GLU A 219 24.57 7.21 -8.05
CA GLU A 219 25.36 8.43 -7.94
C GLU A 219 25.50 9.18 -9.28
N SER A 220 25.46 8.47 -10.43
CA SER A 220 25.46 9.09 -11.76
C SER A 220 24.09 9.68 -12.15
N GLU A 221 23.00 9.18 -11.56
CA GLU A 221 21.65 9.71 -11.74
C GLU A 221 21.38 10.95 -10.87
N CYS A 222 22.33 11.32 -9.99
CA CYS A 222 22.20 12.46 -9.09
C CYS A 222 22.10 13.77 -9.89
N PRO A 223 20.99 14.53 -9.81
CA PRO A 223 20.75 15.70 -10.66
C PRO A 223 21.73 16.85 -10.41
N LYS A 224 22.39 16.84 -9.24
CA LYS A 224 23.45 17.79 -8.88
C LYS A 224 24.86 17.30 -9.23
N ASN A 225 25.00 16.18 -9.93
CA ASN A 225 26.30 15.56 -10.26
C ASN A 225 27.22 15.45 -9.03
N LYS A 226 26.65 15.02 -7.88
CA LYS A 226 27.32 14.93 -6.57
C LYS A 226 27.79 16.27 -5.96
N LYS A 227 27.51 17.41 -6.60
CA LYS A 227 27.87 18.75 -6.12
C LYS A 227 26.76 19.31 -5.24
N HIS A 228 26.71 18.84 -4.00
CA HIS A 228 25.82 19.39 -2.97
C HIS A 228 26.49 20.56 -2.27
N GLU A 229 25.73 21.60 -1.93
CA GLU A 229 26.25 22.81 -1.29
C GLU A 229 26.62 22.54 0.17
N THR A 230 25.90 21.61 0.82
CA THR A 230 26.16 21.23 2.21
C THR A 230 26.21 19.71 2.39
N LYS A 231 26.89 19.26 3.45
CA LYS A 231 26.87 17.85 3.86
C LYS A 231 25.46 17.37 4.23
N SER A 232 24.62 18.26 4.77
CA SER A 232 23.23 17.91 5.10
C SER A 232 22.43 17.66 3.83
N GLU A 233 22.61 18.51 2.83
CA GLU A 233 21.94 18.40 1.55
C GLU A 233 22.39 17.16 0.77
N ALA A 234 23.70 16.86 0.83
CA ALA A 234 24.23 15.60 0.33
C ALA A 234 23.51 14.43 1.00
N LYS A 235 23.45 14.39 2.33
CA LYS A 235 22.78 13.32 3.11
C LYS A 235 21.29 13.14 2.81
N SER A 236 20.58 14.20 2.47
CA SER A 236 19.16 14.15 2.07
C SER A 236 18.95 13.74 0.61
N CYS A 237 20.00 13.73 -0.22
CA CYS A 237 19.88 13.33 -1.61
C CYS A 237 19.61 11.82 -1.72
N PRO A 238 18.55 11.37 -2.42
CA PRO A 238 18.27 9.93 -2.56
C PRO A 238 19.34 9.17 -3.35
N PHE A 239 20.13 9.89 -4.16
CA PHE A 239 21.19 9.34 -5.01
C PHE A 239 22.60 9.45 -4.39
N CYS A 240 22.85 10.55 -3.68
CA CYS A 240 24.18 10.94 -3.20
C CYS A 240 24.31 10.89 -1.66
N GLY A 241 23.19 10.75 -0.94
CA GLY A 241 23.10 10.84 0.53
C GLY A 241 23.39 9.55 1.26
N LEU A 242 24.54 8.97 0.94
CA LEU A 242 25.05 7.79 1.60
C LEU A 242 25.77 8.25 2.87
N VAL A 243 25.05 8.18 4.00
CA VAL A 243 25.69 8.04 5.32
C VAL A 243 26.24 6.62 5.38
N ASP A 244 27.35 6.42 4.64
CA ASP A 244 28.10 5.19 4.40
C ASP A 244 27.31 3.96 3.88
N LEU A 245 27.94 3.23 2.97
CA LEU A 245 27.48 1.93 2.50
C LEU A 245 27.18 0.96 3.67
N ASN A 246 27.80 1.14 4.84
CA ASN A 246 27.61 0.30 6.01
C ASN A 246 26.19 0.44 6.58
N SER A 247 25.59 1.63 6.57
CA SER A 247 24.20 1.84 7.00
C SER A 247 23.22 1.09 6.10
N LEU A 248 23.43 1.10 4.79
CA LEU A 248 22.60 0.31 3.86
C LEU A 248 22.85 -1.20 4.00
N GLN A 249 24.10 -1.61 4.20
CA GLN A 249 24.42 -3.00 4.51
C GLN A 249 23.75 -3.48 5.80
N HIS A 250 23.44 -2.56 6.74
CA HIS A 250 22.70 -2.85 7.95
C HIS A 250 21.18 -2.90 7.74
N LEU A 251 20.61 -1.90 7.04
CA LEU A 251 19.16 -1.73 6.88
C LEU A 251 18.55 -2.66 5.82
N LEU A 252 19.25 -2.92 4.70
CA LEU A 252 18.67 -3.72 3.61
C LEU A 252 18.37 -5.18 4.01
N PRO A 253 19.24 -5.89 4.77
CA PRO A 253 18.89 -7.21 5.30
C PRO A 253 17.66 -7.18 6.21
N ARG A 254 17.51 -6.14 7.04
CA ARG A 254 16.33 -5.96 7.91
C ARG A 254 15.07 -5.73 7.10
N TYR A 255 15.12 -4.88 6.08
CA TYR A 255 14.01 -4.67 5.15
C TYR A 255 13.62 -5.97 4.42
N LYS A 256 14.60 -6.73 3.90
CA LYS A 256 14.36 -8.05 3.30
C LYS A 256 13.72 -9.03 4.29
N LYS A 257 14.17 -9.04 5.54
CA LYS A 257 13.56 -9.86 6.60
C LYS A 257 12.11 -9.44 6.84
N ALA A 258 11.84 -8.14 6.94
CA ALA A 258 10.50 -7.61 7.15
C ALA A 258 9.54 -8.00 6.02
N LEU A 259 10.00 -8.00 4.76
CA LEU A 259 9.25 -8.51 3.61
C LEU A 259 8.88 -9.99 3.72
N ASN A 260 9.61 -10.79 4.51
CA ASN A 260 9.36 -12.22 4.66
C ASN A 260 8.56 -12.59 5.92
N THR A 261 8.58 -11.76 6.96
CA THR A 261 7.99 -12.07 8.28
C THR A 261 6.59 -11.51 8.51
N SER A 262 6.11 -10.63 7.64
CA SER A 262 4.83 -9.93 7.80
C SER A 262 3.76 -10.41 6.84
#